data_AF-A0A7V6SJM0-F1
#
_entry.id   AF-A0A7V6SJM0-F1
#
_cell.length_a   1.000
_cell.length_b   1.000
_cell.length_c   1.000
_cell.angle_alpha   90.00
_cell.angle_beta   90.00
_cell.angle_gamma   90.00
#
_symmetry.space_group_name_H-M   'P 1'
#
loop_
_entity.id
_entity.type
_entity.pdbx_description
1 polymer ?
#
loop_
_entity_poly.entity_id
_entity_poly.type
_entity_poly.pdbx_seq_one_letter_code
_entity_poly.pdbx_strand_id
1 'polypeptide(L)'
;QINAIWVHGPYDPSAVTAGAQPDWYMLFLEGGLRLMPGWEIEFLGFTLSLNILIPGVVIPGILFTLLGAYPFLEKAATKDDREHHLLDRPRNAPVRTGIGVAIITAFAVLVAAGSNDLIATHFHLDMFHITWVLRIGLFLFPVLAFMLTKRLCISLQRRDRELALHGLPTARIVQTEDGAMHAVHRPLDPYELWTLVSYESPAPLESTVEVNEYGVERKSDVSPLRARLSRFFYEDRVEPVTPEEIAIAQGEHHDALPTGSVAKLRELQR
;
A
#
# COMPACT_ATOMS: atom_id res chain seq x y z
N GLN A 1 26.29 22.30 1.12
CA GLN A 1 26.18 22.90 2.47
C GLN A 1 24.80 22.57 3.03
N ILE A 2 24.67 22.31 4.35
CA ILE A 2 23.39 21.87 4.97
C ILE A 2 22.66 23.03 5.65
N ASN A 3 23.26 23.67 6.65
CA ASN A 3 22.69 24.86 7.31
C ASN A 3 23.70 26.02 7.25
N ALA A 4 23.35 27.08 6.53
CA ALA A 4 24.21 28.23 6.26
C ALA A 4 23.97 29.39 7.22
N ILE A 5 24.13 29.16 8.53
CA ILE A 5 23.77 30.13 9.57
C ILE A 5 24.40 31.52 9.39
N TRP A 6 25.57 31.63 8.77
CA TRP A 6 26.24 32.90 8.50
C TRP A 6 25.57 33.74 7.40
N VAL A 7 24.74 33.14 6.55
CA VAL A 7 23.93 33.86 5.53
C VAL A 7 22.69 34.50 6.16
N HIS A 8 22.16 33.91 7.23
CA HIS A 8 20.93 34.34 7.88
C HIS A 8 21.12 35.41 8.95
N GLY A 9 22.32 35.48 9.56
CA GLY A 9 22.61 36.41 10.65
C GLY A 9 22.00 35.99 12.00
N PRO A 10 22.18 36.79 13.06
CA PRO A 10 21.56 36.54 14.36
C PRO A 10 20.04 36.74 14.30
N TYR A 11 19.31 36.07 15.19
CA TYR A 11 17.86 36.22 15.31
C TYR A 11 17.48 37.65 15.71
N ASP A 12 16.59 38.26 14.91
CA ASP A 12 15.99 39.56 15.16
C ASP A 12 14.46 39.45 14.95
N PRO A 13 13.63 39.75 15.97
CA PRO A 13 12.18 39.64 15.85
C PRO A 13 11.55 40.65 14.87
N SER A 14 12.30 41.64 14.39
CA SER A 14 11.84 42.64 13.41
C SER A 14 12.13 42.27 11.95
N ALA A 15 12.90 41.20 11.70
CA ALA A 15 13.31 40.77 10.36
C ALA A 15 12.93 39.31 10.08
N VAL A 16 12.63 38.99 8.82
CA VAL A 16 12.32 37.63 8.37
C VAL A 16 13.02 37.34 7.05
N THR A 17 13.45 36.09 6.86
CA THR A 17 14.02 35.61 5.60
C THR A 17 12.93 35.15 4.63
N ALA A 18 13.20 35.27 3.33
CA ALA A 18 12.39 34.59 2.33
C ALA A 18 12.54 33.07 2.47
N GLY A 19 11.43 32.33 2.46
CA GLY A 19 11.45 30.87 2.59
C GLY A 19 11.75 30.35 4.00
N ALA A 20 11.34 31.09 5.05
CA ALA A 20 11.42 30.59 6.43
C ALA A 20 10.57 29.31 6.57
N GLN A 21 11.23 28.17 6.58
CA GLN A 21 10.62 26.84 6.65
C GLN A 21 11.41 25.97 7.62
N PRO A 22 10.76 25.04 8.33
CA PRO A 22 11.47 24.07 9.16
C PRO A 22 12.13 22.98 8.30
N ASP A 23 12.94 22.14 8.94
CA ASP A 23 13.54 20.97 8.28
C ASP A 23 12.47 20.02 7.73
N TRP A 24 12.86 19.21 6.73
CA TRP A 24 11.95 18.40 5.92
C TRP A 24 11.00 17.51 6.71
N TYR A 25 11.42 17.00 7.88
CA TYR A 25 10.61 16.12 8.72
C TYR A 25 9.52 16.86 9.51
N MET A 26 9.63 18.20 9.64
CA MET A 26 8.62 19.08 10.24
C MET A 26 7.81 19.86 9.20
N LEU A 27 8.19 19.83 7.91
CA LEU A 27 7.49 20.54 6.84
C LEU A 27 6.01 20.19 6.72
N PHE A 28 5.59 18.99 7.14
CA PHE A 28 4.19 18.60 7.08
C PHE A 28 3.29 19.46 7.99
N LEU A 29 3.83 19.99 9.10
CA LEU A 29 3.11 20.91 9.99
C LEU A 29 2.92 22.27 9.34
N GLU A 30 4.01 22.78 8.75
CA GLU A 30 4.00 24.04 8.00
C GLU A 30 3.07 23.95 6.79
N GLY A 31 3.12 22.84 6.05
CA GLY A 31 2.18 22.55 4.98
C GLY A 31 0.73 22.48 5.46
N GLY A 32 0.49 21.84 6.60
CA GLY A 32 -0.82 21.84 7.25
C GLY A 32 -1.31 23.27 7.51
N LEU A 33 -0.46 24.13 8.06
CA LEU A 33 -0.77 25.53 8.36
C LEU A 33 -1.08 26.32 7.09
N ARG A 34 -0.30 26.13 6.02
CA ARG A 34 -0.50 26.79 4.71
C ARG A 34 -1.77 26.33 4.00
N LEU A 35 -2.14 25.06 4.14
CA LEU A 35 -3.38 24.53 3.55
C LEU A 35 -4.61 24.86 4.39
N MET A 36 -4.48 25.15 5.68
CA MET A 36 -5.61 25.43 6.55
C MET A 36 -6.30 26.76 6.19
N PRO A 37 -7.65 26.81 6.08
CA PRO A 37 -8.37 28.07 5.99
C PRO A 37 -8.26 28.89 7.28
N GLY A 38 -8.44 30.21 7.19
CA GLY A 38 -8.46 31.13 8.34
C GLY A 38 -9.72 31.00 9.21
N TRP A 39 -10.00 29.80 9.74
CA TRP A 39 -11.13 29.56 10.63
C TRP A 39 -10.78 29.93 12.05
N GLU A 40 -11.64 30.74 12.66
CA GLU A 40 -11.57 31.14 14.06
C GLU A 40 -12.96 31.08 14.67
N ILE A 41 -13.05 30.69 15.94
CA ILE A 41 -14.30 30.65 16.69
C ILE A 41 -14.12 31.47 17.96
N GLU A 42 -15.01 32.41 18.22
CA GLU A 42 -15.08 33.09 19.52
C GLU A 42 -16.03 32.34 20.45
N PHE A 43 -15.53 31.93 21.62
CA PHE A 43 -16.32 31.22 22.63
C PHE A 43 -16.00 31.74 24.03
N LEU A 44 -17.04 32.14 24.77
CA LEU A 44 -16.93 32.67 26.15
C LEU A 44 -15.92 33.82 26.33
N GLY A 45 -15.76 34.67 25.31
CA GLY A 45 -14.80 35.78 25.33
C GLY A 45 -13.35 35.38 25.03
N PHE A 46 -13.10 34.12 24.66
CA PHE A 46 -11.81 33.63 24.17
C PHE A 46 -11.88 33.35 22.66
N THR A 47 -10.82 33.71 21.94
CA THR A 47 -10.66 33.37 20.51
C THR A 47 -9.96 32.02 20.38
N LEU A 48 -10.63 31.08 19.72
CA LEU A 48 -10.09 29.77 19.37
C LEU A 48 -9.65 29.78 17.90
N SER A 49 -8.34 29.93 17.69
CA SER A 49 -7.69 29.91 16.36
C SER A 49 -7.60 28.48 15.81
N LEU A 50 -8.66 28.01 15.17
CA LEU A 50 -8.71 26.68 14.55
C LEU A 50 -7.70 26.53 13.41
N ASN A 51 -7.42 27.63 12.72
CA ASN A 51 -6.37 27.74 11.71
C ASN A 51 -4.99 27.30 12.21
N ILE A 52 -4.69 27.45 13.50
CA ILE A 52 -3.42 27.00 14.12
C ILE A 52 -3.61 25.66 14.82
N LEU A 53 -4.71 25.50 15.58
CA LEU A 53 -4.96 24.32 16.39
C LEU A 53 -5.08 23.04 15.55
N ILE A 54 -5.78 23.10 14.42
CA ILE A 54 -6.01 21.93 13.57
C ILE A 54 -4.69 21.42 12.98
N PRO A 55 -3.90 22.22 12.25
CA PRO A 55 -2.65 21.73 11.68
C PRO A 55 -1.55 21.50 12.72
N GLY A 56 -1.51 22.28 13.80
CA GLY A 56 -0.46 22.17 14.82
C GLY A 56 -0.67 21.04 15.83
N VAL A 57 -1.92 20.68 16.15
CA VAL A 57 -2.24 19.72 17.22
C VAL A 57 -3.13 18.59 16.72
N VAL A 58 -4.21 18.89 16.01
CA VAL A 58 -5.20 17.86 15.61
C VAL A 58 -4.63 16.92 14.56
N ILE A 59 -4.04 17.43 13.48
CA ILE A 59 -3.46 16.60 12.41
C ILE A 59 -2.35 15.67 12.97
N PRO A 60 -1.35 16.18 13.71
CA PRO A 60 -0.31 15.33 14.30
C PRO A 60 -0.86 14.38 15.35
N GLY A 61 -1.80 14.85 16.18
CA GLY A 61 -2.46 14.03 17.19
C GLY A 61 -3.18 12.84 16.59
N ILE A 62 -3.94 13.04 15.51
CA ILE A 62 -4.59 11.96 14.74
C ILE A 62 -3.53 11.04 14.13
N LEU A 63 -2.51 11.60 13.45
CA LEU A 63 -1.48 10.81 12.78
C LEU A 63 -0.75 9.87 13.75
N PHE A 64 -0.20 10.41 14.85
CA PHE A 64 0.56 9.61 15.81
C PHE A 64 -0.32 8.62 16.57
N THR A 65 -1.57 9.00 16.88
CA THR A 65 -2.53 8.11 17.52
C THR A 65 -2.90 6.95 16.61
N LEU A 66 -3.20 7.21 15.33
CA LEU A 66 -3.50 6.16 14.36
C LEU A 66 -2.29 5.27 14.10
N LEU A 67 -1.08 5.83 14.01
CA LEU A 67 0.15 5.06 13.81
C LEU A 67 0.43 4.13 15.00
N GLY A 68 0.27 4.63 16.24
CA GLY A 68 0.41 3.81 17.44
C GLY A 68 -0.70 2.78 17.62
N ALA A 69 -1.93 3.12 17.23
CA ALA A 69 -3.08 2.22 17.30
C ALA A 69 -3.12 1.19 16.16
N TYR A 70 -2.38 1.42 15.06
CA TYR A 70 -2.47 0.64 13.83
C TYR A 70 -2.37 -0.89 14.04
N PRO A 71 -1.40 -1.44 14.80
CA PRO A 71 -1.32 -2.89 15.03
C PRO A 71 -2.58 -3.46 15.68
N PHE A 72 -3.19 -2.72 16.60
CA PHE A 72 -4.42 -3.13 17.28
C PHE A 72 -5.64 -3.02 16.39
N LEU A 73 -5.70 -1.99 15.53
CA LEU A 73 -6.77 -1.80 14.54
C LEU A 73 -6.75 -2.91 13.49
N GLU A 74 -5.57 -3.23 12.94
CA GLU A 74 -5.41 -4.31 11.98
C GLU A 74 -5.77 -5.66 12.62
N LYS A 75 -5.24 -5.94 13.81
CA LYS A 75 -5.57 -7.15 14.58
C LYS A 75 -7.08 -7.28 14.85
N ALA A 76 -7.74 -6.18 15.21
CA ALA A 76 -9.19 -6.16 15.42
C ALA A 76 -9.97 -6.44 14.11
N ALA A 77 -9.49 -5.96 12.96
CA ALA A 77 -10.11 -6.23 11.66
C ALA A 77 -9.88 -7.67 11.18
N THR A 78 -8.68 -8.20 11.35
CA THR A 78 -8.25 -9.48 10.74
C THR A 78 -8.40 -10.69 11.66
N LYS A 79 -8.49 -10.50 12.99
CA LYS A 79 -8.43 -11.58 14.01
C LYS A 79 -7.13 -12.39 13.94
N ASP A 80 -6.04 -11.72 13.54
CA ASP A 80 -4.74 -12.35 13.50
C ASP A 80 -4.05 -12.28 14.87
N ASP A 81 -4.21 -13.35 15.66
CA ASP A 81 -3.69 -13.51 17.01
C ASP A 81 -2.40 -14.36 17.08
N ARG A 82 -1.85 -14.73 15.93
CA ARG A 82 -0.72 -15.66 15.83
C ARG A 82 0.62 -14.96 16.00
N GLU A 83 1.64 -15.76 16.28
CA GLU A 83 3.03 -15.30 16.35
C GLU A 83 3.64 -15.25 14.95
N HIS A 84 4.14 -14.08 14.56
CA HIS A 84 4.77 -13.82 13.27
C HIS A 84 6.27 -13.62 13.42
N HIS A 85 7.08 -14.53 12.87
CA HIS A 85 8.54 -14.43 12.86
C HIS A 85 9.13 -14.17 11.47
N LEU A 86 8.31 -14.28 10.43
CA LEU A 86 8.69 -13.99 9.06
C LEU A 86 8.00 -12.71 8.62
N LEU A 87 8.73 -11.88 7.87
CA LEU A 87 8.19 -10.65 7.34
C LEU A 87 7.30 -10.92 6.14
N ASP A 88 6.12 -10.30 6.15
CA ASP A 88 5.27 -10.26 4.98
C ASP A 88 5.88 -9.41 3.88
N ARG A 89 5.85 -9.94 2.66
CA ARG A 89 6.14 -9.14 1.48
C ARG A 89 5.05 -8.09 1.30
N PRO A 90 5.39 -6.82 1.01
CA PRO A 90 4.37 -5.77 0.84
C PRO A 90 3.30 -6.10 -0.21
N ARG A 91 3.69 -6.81 -1.28
CA ARG A 91 2.73 -7.26 -2.31
C ARG A 91 1.73 -8.30 -1.79
N ASN A 92 2.05 -9.04 -0.72
CA ASN A 92 1.20 -10.07 -0.11
C ASN A 92 0.19 -9.50 0.89
N ALA A 93 0.31 -8.22 1.26
CA ALA A 93 -0.67 -7.49 2.08
C ALA A 93 -1.17 -6.23 1.34
N PRO A 94 -1.96 -6.36 0.25
CA PRO A 94 -2.32 -5.24 -0.62
C PRO A 94 -2.98 -4.06 0.09
N VAL A 95 -3.86 -4.33 1.05
CA VAL A 95 -4.60 -3.30 1.79
C VAL A 95 -3.70 -2.58 2.79
N ARG A 96 -2.91 -3.30 3.58
CA ARG A 96 -1.91 -2.71 4.49
C ARG A 96 -0.91 -1.84 3.73
N THR A 97 -0.37 -2.36 2.63
CA THR A 97 0.57 -1.62 1.76
C THR A 97 -0.10 -0.40 1.14
N GLY A 98 -1.34 -0.52 0.67
CA GLY A 98 -2.12 0.61 0.17
C GLY A 98 -2.34 1.69 1.22
N ILE A 99 -2.68 1.34 2.46
CA ILE A 99 -2.86 2.29 3.57
C ILE A 99 -1.54 3.01 3.86
N GLY A 100 -0.43 2.26 3.94
CA GLY A 100 0.90 2.84 4.13
C GLY A 100 1.27 3.84 3.04
N VAL A 101 1.06 3.49 1.77
CA VAL A 101 1.33 4.40 0.64
C VAL A 101 0.40 5.61 0.66
N ALA A 102 -0.86 5.47 1.05
CA ALA A 102 -1.78 6.60 1.19
C ALA A 102 -1.30 7.61 2.25
N ILE A 103 -0.84 7.13 3.41
CA ILE A 103 -0.29 7.97 4.48
C ILE A 103 0.99 8.68 4.00
N ILE A 104 1.91 7.95 3.35
CA ILE A 104 3.13 8.53 2.78
C ILE A 104 2.80 9.59 1.73
N THR A 105 1.78 9.35 0.90
CA THR A 105 1.32 10.30 -0.12
C THR A 105 0.74 11.56 0.53
N ALA A 106 -0.08 11.43 1.58
CA ALA A 106 -0.60 12.57 2.32
C ALA A 106 0.54 13.40 2.95
N PHE A 107 1.53 12.72 3.54
CA PHE A 107 2.73 13.35 4.07
C PHE A 107 3.51 14.11 2.97
N ALA A 108 3.71 13.49 1.81
CA ALA A 108 4.39 14.13 0.68
C ALA A 108 3.64 15.37 0.17
N VAL A 109 2.29 15.34 0.13
CA VAL A 109 1.48 16.51 -0.21
C VAL A 109 1.65 17.64 0.81
N LEU A 110 1.66 17.31 2.11
CA LEU A 110 1.88 18.31 3.15
C LEU A 110 3.30 18.88 3.07
N VAL A 111 4.32 18.06 2.84
CA VAL A 111 5.69 18.54 2.62
C VAL A 111 5.77 19.47 1.41
N ALA A 112 5.14 19.11 0.29
CA ALA A 112 5.07 19.97 -0.89
C ALA A 112 4.34 21.29 -0.60
N ALA A 113 3.29 21.27 0.22
CA ALA A 113 2.59 22.48 0.65
C ALA A 113 3.45 23.36 1.56
N GLY A 114 4.27 22.76 2.42
CA GLY A 114 5.23 23.47 3.27
C GLY A 114 6.29 24.24 2.49
N SER A 115 6.51 23.87 1.22
CA SER A 115 7.45 24.53 0.31
C SER A 115 6.77 25.19 -0.91
N ASN A 116 5.49 25.57 -0.80
CA ASN A 116 4.71 26.11 -1.92
C ASN A 116 5.28 27.40 -2.54
N ASP A 117 5.96 28.24 -1.76
CA ASP A 117 6.67 29.46 -2.17
C ASP A 117 7.93 29.16 -2.99
N LEU A 118 8.71 28.14 -2.61
CA LEU A 118 9.81 27.65 -3.45
C LEU A 118 9.28 27.07 -4.76
N ILE A 119 8.20 26.29 -4.70
CA ILE A 119 7.56 25.75 -5.92
C ILE A 119 7.08 26.90 -6.82
N ALA A 120 6.42 27.91 -6.26
CA ALA A 120 5.94 29.07 -6.99
C ALA A 120 7.09 29.81 -7.70
N THR A 121 8.18 30.07 -6.99
CA THR A 121 9.33 30.83 -7.51
C THR A 121 10.15 30.04 -8.54
N HIS A 122 10.40 28.75 -8.31
CA HIS A 122 11.21 27.92 -9.22
C HIS A 122 10.46 27.46 -10.48
N PHE A 123 9.14 27.24 -10.38
CA PHE A 123 8.32 26.80 -11.52
C PHE A 123 7.50 27.93 -12.14
N HIS A 124 7.65 29.17 -11.66
CA HIS A 124 6.91 30.35 -12.13
C HIS A 124 5.39 30.15 -12.11
N LEU A 125 4.89 29.54 -11.03
CA LEU A 125 3.48 29.23 -10.82
C LEU A 125 2.86 30.19 -9.81
N ASP A 126 1.56 30.42 -9.92
CA ASP A 126 0.82 31.20 -8.93
C ASP A 126 0.62 30.39 -7.64
N MET A 127 1.00 31.01 -6.51
CA MET A 127 0.92 30.42 -5.18
C MET A 127 -0.52 30.08 -4.77
N PHE A 128 -1.51 30.86 -5.21
CA PHE A 128 -2.92 30.57 -4.92
C PHE A 128 -3.38 29.28 -5.62
N HIS A 129 -2.99 29.10 -6.88
CA HIS A 129 -3.29 27.88 -7.64
C HIS A 129 -2.63 26.66 -7.01
N ILE A 130 -1.35 26.75 -6.62
CA ILE A 130 -0.64 25.67 -5.92
C ILE A 130 -1.39 25.29 -4.64
N THR A 131 -1.78 26.28 -3.83
CA THR A 131 -2.46 26.04 -2.55
C THR A 131 -3.79 25.32 -2.76
N TRP A 132 -4.61 25.73 -3.74
CA TRP A 132 -5.88 25.07 -4.04
C TRP A 132 -5.70 23.64 -4.57
N VAL A 133 -4.72 23.43 -5.46
CA VAL A 133 -4.40 22.09 -5.96
C VAL A 133 -3.98 21.16 -4.82
N LEU A 134 -3.14 21.64 -3.90
CA LEU A 134 -2.67 20.84 -2.77
C LEU A 134 -3.75 20.62 -1.71
N ARG A 135 -4.69 21.57 -1.50
CA ARG A 135 -5.87 21.37 -0.64
C ARG A 135 -6.74 20.21 -1.14
N ILE A 136 -7.02 20.19 -2.44
CA ILE A 136 -7.80 19.09 -3.06
C ILE A 136 -6.96 17.81 -3.06
N GLY A 137 -5.69 17.93 -3.42
CA GLY A 137 -4.73 16.84 -3.51
C GLY A 137 -4.51 16.10 -2.18
N LEU A 138 -4.60 16.81 -1.04
CA LEU A 138 -4.46 16.22 0.30
C LEU A 138 -5.49 15.11 0.55
N PHE A 139 -6.69 15.22 -0.03
CA PHE A 139 -7.73 14.20 0.09
C PHE A 139 -7.75 13.26 -1.12
N LEU A 140 -7.55 13.80 -2.32
CA LEU A 140 -7.66 13.03 -3.56
C LEU A 140 -6.47 12.09 -3.77
N PHE A 141 -5.24 12.57 -3.61
CA PHE A 141 -4.05 11.77 -3.93
C PHE A 141 -3.86 10.56 -3.03
N PRO A 142 -4.09 10.61 -1.70
CA PRO A 142 -4.02 9.41 -0.85
C PRO A 142 -5.01 8.33 -1.26
N VAL A 143 -6.24 8.70 -1.63
CA VAL A 143 -7.27 7.75 -2.09
C VAL A 143 -6.86 7.10 -3.41
N LEU A 144 -6.38 7.89 -4.37
CA LEU A 144 -5.89 7.37 -5.65
C LEU A 144 -4.66 6.47 -5.46
N ALA A 145 -3.72 6.88 -4.60
CA ALA A 145 -2.52 6.12 -4.30
C ALA A 145 -2.85 4.78 -3.61
N PHE A 146 -3.82 4.77 -2.68
CA PHE A 146 -4.35 3.53 -2.09
C PHE A 146 -4.90 2.58 -3.17
N MET A 147 -5.82 3.08 -4.01
CA MET A 147 -6.48 2.27 -5.04
C MET A 147 -5.47 1.71 -6.05
N LEU A 148 -4.53 2.54 -6.49
CA LEU A 148 -3.48 2.14 -7.42
C LEU A 148 -2.56 1.09 -6.79
N THR A 149 -2.09 1.34 -5.57
CA THR A 149 -1.19 0.41 -4.86
C THR A 149 -1.84 -0.93 -4.63
N LYS A 150 -3.09 -0.97 -4.15
CA LYS A 150 -3.84 -2.21 -3.95
C LYS A 150 -3.92 -3.01 -5.25
N ARG A 151 -4.28 -2.36 -6.37
CA ARG A 151 -4.37 -3.01 -7.69
C ARG A 151 -3.02 -3.50 -8.21
N LEU A 152 -1.95 -2.74 -7.98
CA LEU A 152 -0.59 -3.14 -8.35
C LEU A 152 -0.13 -4.37 -7.54
N CYS A 153 -0.36 -4.39 -6.22
CA CYS A 153 -0.04 -5.55 -5.38
C CYS A 153 -0.76 -6.81 -5.85
N ILE A 154 -2.07 -6.74 -6.11
CA ILE A 154 -2.86 -7.87 -6.62
C ILE A 154 -2.34 -8.32 -8.00
N SER A 155 -2.00 -7.38 -8.88
CA SER A 155 -1.46 -7.71 -10.21
C SER A 155 -0.10 -8.40 -10.11
N LEU A 156 0.74 -7.98 -9.16
CA LEU A 156 2.02 -8.63 -8.88
C LEU A 156 1.82 -10.03 -8.29
N GLN A 157 0.84 -10.22 -7.39
CA GLN A 157 0.50 -11.55 -6.88
C GLN A 157 0.04 -12.49 -8.00
N ARG A 158 -0.82 -12.02 -8.92
CA ARG A 158 -1.26 -12.82 -10.08
C ARG A 158 -0.08 -13.22 -10.96
N ARG A 159 0.86 -12.31 -11.21
CA ARG A 159 2.09 -12.62 -11.94
C ARG A 159 2.94 -13.66 -11.19
N ASP A 160 3.08 -13.53 -9.88
CA ASP A 160 3.82 -14.47 -9.05
C ASP A 160 3.14 -15.87 -9.07
N ARG A 161 1.80 -15.92 -9.11
CA ARG A 161 1.01 -17.14 -9.29
C ARG A 161 1.27 -17.81 -10.65
N GLU A 162 1.26 -17.02 -11.73
CA GLU A 162 1.58 -17.50 -13.09
C GLU A 162 3.00 -18.07 -13.19
N LEU A 163 3.96 -17.41 -12.54
CA LEU A 163 5.35 -17.89 -12.48
C LEU A 163 5.45 -19.20 -11.69
N ALA A 164 4.69 -19.36 -10.61
CA ALA A 164 4.66 -20.59 -9.83
C ALA A 164 4.06 -21.78 -10.60
N LEU A 165 3.02 -21.53 -11.42
CA LEU A 165 2.35 -22.56 -12.23
C LEU A 165 3.16 -22.95 -13.47
N HIS A 166 3.61 -21.97 -14.24
CA HIS A 166 4.19 -22.20 -15.57
C HIS A 166 5.72 -22.15 -15.57
N GLY A 167 6.35 -21.59 -14.54
CA GLY A 167 7.79 -21.35 -14.48
C GLY A 167 8.19 -20.02 -15.15
N LEU A 168 9.50 -19.82 -15.31
CA LEU A 168 10.05 -18.60 -15.90
C LEU A 168 9.99 -18.66 -17.42
N PRO A 169 9.37 -17.68 -18.09
CA PRO A 169 9.34 -17.65 -19.55
C PRO A 169 10.75 -17.48 -20.11
N THR A 170 11.14 -18.35 -21.04
CA THR A 170 12.39 -18.20 -21.79
C THR A 170 12.13 -17.53 -23.13
N ALA A 171 13.17 -16.95 -23.74
CA ALA A 171 13.06 -16.35 -25.08
C ALA A 171 12.91 -17.39 -26.22
N ARG A 172 12.75 -18.68 -25.89
CA ARG A 172 12.64 -19.76 -26.88
C ARG A 172 11.17 -20.08 -27.14
N ILE A 173 10.78 -19.99 -28.40
CA ILE A 173 9.46 -20.40 -28.89
C ILE A 173 9.63 -21.66 -29.72
N VAL A 174 8.78 -22.66 -29.49
CA VAL A 174 8.76 -23.91 -30.25
C VAL A 174 7.42 -24.02 -30.96
N GLN A 175 7.45 -24.34 -32.25
CA GLN A 175 6.27 -24.66 -33.04
C GLN A 175 6.02 -26.17 -32.99
N THR A 176 4.82 -26.60 -32.64
CA THR A 176 4.41 -28.01 -32.71
C THR A 176 4.02 -28.40 -34.14
N GLU A 177 3.91 -29.70 -34.41
CA GLU A 177 3.58 -30.24 -35.73
C GLU A 177 2.20 -29.75 -36.23
N ASP A 178 1.28 -29.47 -35.31
CA ASP A 178 -0.04 -28.89 -35.59
C ASP A 178 0.01 -27.37 -35.86
N GLY A 179 1.19 -26.75 -35.81
CA GLY A 179 1.41 -25.34 -36.06
C GLY A 179 1.23 -24.42 -34.84
N ALA A 180 0.93 -24.95 -33.66
CA ALA A 180 0.79 -24.16 -32.44
C ALA A 180 2.15 -23.68 -31.92
N MET A 181 2.18 -22.47 -31.37
CA MET A 181 3.41 -21.81 -30.90
C MET A 181 3.42 -21.74 -29.37
N HIS A 182 4.38 -22.41 -28.74
CA HIS A 182 4.52 -22.45 -27.29
C HIS A 182 5.82 -21.79 -26.84
N ALA A 183 5.73 -20.91 -25.84
CA ALA A 183 6.90 -20.40 -25.14
C ALA A 183 7.44 -21.48 -24.19
N VAL A 184 8.72 -21.80 -24.32
CA VAL A 184 9.38 -22.73 -23.40
C VAL A 184 9.57 -22.03 -22.06
N HIS A 185 9.11 -22.65 -20.99
CA HIS A 185 9.33 -22.16 -19.64
C HIS A 185 10.44 -22.98 -18.95
N ARG A 186 11.29 -22.29 -18.19
CA ARG A 186 12.27 -22.91 -17.31
C ARG A 186 11.60 -23.16 -15.95
N PRO A 187 11.67 -24.38 -15.39
CA PRO A 187 11.15 -24.63 -14.05
C PRO A 187 11.85 -23.72 -13.03
N LEU A 188 11.11 -23.26 -12.03
CA LEU A 188 11.65 -22.53 -10.91
C LEU A 188 12.48 -23.44 -10.02
N ASP A 189 13.53 -22.89 -9.41
CA ASP A 189 14.22 -23.56 -8.32
C ASP A 189 13.28 -23.72 -7.10
N PRO A 190 13.36 -24.82 -6.31
CA PRO A 190 12.46 -25.01 -5.17
C PRO A 190 12.46 -23.86 -4.16
N TYR A 191 13.60 -23.17 -3.95
CA TYR A 191 13.64 -22.02 -3.06
C TYR A 191 12.94 -20.79 -3.65
N GLU A 192 13.07 -20.58 -4.97
CA GLU A 192 12.34 -19.53 -5.69
C GLU A 192 10.83 -19.79 -5.65
N LEU A 193 10.41 -21.04 -5.87
CA LEU A 193 9.01 -21.44 -5.81
C LEU A 193 8.43 -21.23 -4.41
N TRP A 194 9.12 -21.72 -3.36
CA TRP A 194 8.70 -21.54 -1.97
C TRP A 194 8.43 -20.08 -1.65
N THR A 195 9.33 -19.21 -2.12
CA THR A 195 9.28 -17.77 -1.92
C THR A 195 8.05 -17.09 -2.56
N LEU A 196 7.44 -17.71 -3.58
CA LEU A 196 6.22 -17.23 -4.23
C LEU A 196 4.94 -17.76 -3.56
N VAL A 197 4.99 -18.95 -2.94
CA VAL A 197 3.80 -19.63 -2.40
C VAL A 197 3.71 -19.61 -0.88
N SER A 198 4.78 -19.25 -0.15
CA SER A 198 4.85 -19.35 1.31
C SER A 198 4.05 -18.29 2.08
N TYR A 199 3.14 -17.57 1.43
CA TYR A 199 2.37 -16.51 2.06
C TYR A 199 0.98 -17.00 2.44
N GLU A 200 0.41 -16.34 3.44
CA GLU A 200 -0.89 -16.71 3.96
C GLU A 200 -2.00 -15.88 3.31
N SER A 201 -3.12 -16.52 3.01
CA SER A 201 -4.28 -15.90 2.38
C SER A 201 -5.55 -16.28 3.14
N PRO A 202 -5.76 -15.72 4.35
CA PRO A 202 -6.93 -16.02 5.16
C PRO A 202 -8.22 -15.59 4.45
N ALA A 203 -9.27 -16.39 4.59
CA ALA A 203 -10.59 -16.04 4.07
C ALA A 203 -11.22 -14.90 4.91
N PRO A 204 -12.02 -14.01 4.30
CA PRO A 204 -12.80 -13.01 5.02
C PRO A 204 -13.66 -13.64 6.11
N LEU A 205 -13.69 -13.01 7.28
CA LEU A 205 -14.56 -13.42 8.37
C LEU A 205 -16.03 -13.19 7.99
N GLU A 206 -16.87 -14.17 8.22
CA GLU A 206 -18.32 -14.08 8.02
C GLU A 206 -19.05 -13.94 9.35
N SER A 207 -19.99 -12.99 9.42
CA SER A 207 -20.92 -12.89 10.55
C SER A 207 -22.12 -13.81 10.28
N THR A 208 -21.95 -15.12 10.44
CA THR A 208 -23.05 -16.08 10.32
C THR A 208 -23.87 -16.10 11.62
N VAL A 209 -25.12 -16.57 11.56
CA VAL A 209 -25.86 -16.95 12.77
C VAL A 209 -25.47 -18.39 13.04
N GLU A 210 -24.70 -18.62 14.10
CA GLU A 210 -24.28 -19.96 14.49
C GLU A 210 -25.46 -20.64 15.19
N VAL A 211 -25.96 -21.75 14.65
CA VAL A 211 -27.00 -22.54 15.31
C VAL A 211 -26.30 -23.56 16.21
N ASN A 212 -26.61 -23.55 17.51
CA ASN A 212 -26.02 -24.53 18.42
C ASN A 212 -26.57 -25.96 18.18
N GLU A 213 -26.00 -26.97 18.83
CA GLU A 213 -26.45 -28.38 18.74
C GLU A 213 -27.94 -28.57 19.11
N TYR A 214 -28.56 -27.60 19.77
CA TYR A 214 -29.96 -27.60 20.19
C TYR A 214 -30.89 -26.78 19.27
N GLY A 215 -30.41 -26.31 18.12
CA GLY A 215 -31.22 -25.54 17.17
C GLY A 215 -31.48 -24.09 17.57
N VAL A 216 -30.81 -23.57 18.61
CA VAL A 216 -30.94 -22.19 19.08
C VAL A 216 -29.91 -21.33 18.35
N GLU A 217 -30.41 -20.28 17.69
CA GLU A 217 -29.60 -19.27 17.03
C GLU A 217 -28.73 -18.52 18.06
N ARG A 218 -27.41 -18.64 17.90
CA ARG A 218 -26.40 -17.85 18.60
C ARG A 218 -25.86 -16.82 17.62
N LYS A 219 -25.73 -15.57 18.08
CA LYS A 219 -24.94 -14.59 17.33
C LYS A 219 -23.50 -15.08 17.26
N SER A 220 -22.91 -15.12 16.06
CA SER A 220 -21.50 -15.46 15.92
C SER A 220 -20.61 -14.48 16.71
N ASP A 221 -19.42 -14.97 17.05
CA ASP A 221 -18.37 -14.18 17.71
C ASP A 221 -17.88 -13.01 16.82
N VAL A 222 -18.23 -13.01 15.53
CA VAL A 222 -17.84 -11.98 14.56
C VAL A 222 -18.94 -10.94 14.39
N SER A 223 -18.68 -9.71 14.84
CA SER A 223 -19.60 -8.59 14.63
C SER A 223 -19.75 -8.25 13.14
N PRO A 224 -20.90 -7.70 12.70
CA PRO A 224 -21.11 -7.33 11.29
C PRO A 224 -20.13 -6.26 10.82
N LEU A 225 -19.71 -5.35 11.71
CA LEU A 225 -18.69 -4.35 11.40
C LEU A 225 -17.32 -5.00 11.16
N ARG A 226 -16.95 -6.00 11.98
CA ARG A 226 -15.72 -6.77 11.80
C ARG A 226 -15.74 -7.58 10.51
N ALA A 227 -16.85 -8.23 10.18
CA ALA A 227 -16.99 -8.94 8.90
C ALA A 227 -16.80 -8.00 7.70
N ARG A 228 -17.35 -6.78 7.74
CA ARG A 228 -17.13 -5.77 6.68
C ARG A 228 -15.67 -5.32 6.59
N LEU A 229 -15.01 -5.09 7.73
CA LEU A 229 -13.58 -4.75 7.75
C LEU A 229 -12.73 -5.91 7.21
N SER A 230 -13.01 -7.14 7.62
CA SER A 230 -12.30 -8.32 7.13
C SER A 230 -12.47 -8.51 5.62
N ARG A 231 -13.69 -8.29 5.08
CA ARG A 231 -13.93 -8.25 3.63
C ARG A 231 -13.09 -7.17 2.95
N PHE A 232 -13.07 -5.95 3.49
CA PHE A 232 -12.23 -4.89 2.93
C PHE A 232 -10.75 -5.29 2.80
N PHE A 233 -10.22 -6.06 3.77
CA PHE A 233 -8.86 -6.60 3.75
C PHE A 233 -8.65 -7.77 2.78
N TYR A 234 -9.57 -8.74 2.74
CA TYR A 234 -9.34 -10.07 2.13
C TYR A 234 -10.29 -10.46 1.00
N GLU A 235 -11.22 -9.60 0.59
CA GLU A 235 -12.18 -9.87 -0.50
C GLU A 235 -11.47 -10.09 -1.84
N ASP A 236 -10.49 -9.25 -2.17
CA ASP A 236 -9.72 -9.33 -3.42
C ASP A 236 -8.45 -10.19 -3.32
N ARG A 237 -8.38 -11.13 -2.37
CA ARG A 237 -7.18 -11.94 -2.13
C ARG A 237 -6.85 -12.86 -3.31
N VAL A 238 -5.56 -13.08 -3.54
CA VAL A 238 -5.07 -14.11 -4.48
C VAL A 238 -4.51 -15.26 -3.64
N GLU A 239 -5.10 -16.44 -3.78
CA GLU A 239 -4.68 -17.61 -3.03
C GLU A 239 -3.35 -18.17 -3.57
N PRO A 240 -2.45 -18.63 -2.68
CA PRO A 240 -1.20 -19.25 -3.10
C PRO A 240 -1.49 -20.55 -3.86
N VAL A 241 -0.63 -20.86 -4.83
CA VAL A 241 -0.77 -22.07 -5.66
C VAL A 241 -0.61 -23.32 -4.80
N THR A 242 -1.52 -24.28 -4.95
CA THR A 242 -1.44 -25.56 -4.23
C THR A 242 -0.49 -26.53 -4.94
N PRO A 243 0.11 -27.51 -4.23
CA PRO A 243 0.94 -28.54 -4.86
C PRO A 243 0.20 -29.33 -5.95
N GLU A 244 -1.11 -29.52 -5.81
CA GLU A 244 -1.96 -30.20 -6.80
C GLU A 244 -2.09 -29.36 -8.08
N GLU A 245 -2.33 -28.04 -7.96
CA GLU A 245 -2.39 -27.12 -9.10
C GLU A 245 -1.05 -27.09 -9.86
N ILE A 246 0.08 -27.12 -9.15
CA ILE A 246 1.41 -27.19 -9.76
C ILE A 246 1.58 -28.51 -10.53
N ALA A 247 1.17 -29.63 -9.95
CA ALA A 247 1.29 -30.93 -10.60
C ALA A 247 0.44 -31.00 -11.89
N ILE A 248 -0.77 -30.44 -11.87
CA ILE A 248 -1.64 -30.35 -13.05
C ILE A 248 -1.00 -29.47 -14.13
N ALA A 249 -0.53 -28.27 -13.78
CA ALA A 249 0.11 -27.36 -14.74
C ALA A 249 1.38 -27.96 -15.37
N GLN A 250 2.18 -28.70 -14.59
CA GLN A 250 3.34 -29.42 -15.11
C GLN A 250 2.96 -30.60 -16.02
N GLY A 251 1.82 -31.26 -15.74
CA GLY A 251 1.27 -32.31 -16.59
C GLY A 251 0.82 -31.80 -17.96
N GLU A 252 0.05 -30.70 -17.99
CA GLU A 252 -0.41 -30.07 -19.23
C GLU A 252 0.76 -29.62 -20.13
N HIS A 253 1.85 -29.12 -19.55
CA HIS A 253 3.06 -28.77 -20.29
C HIS A 253 3.78 -29.98 -20.89
N HIS A 254 3.79 -31.13 -20.21
CA HIS A 254 4.38 -32.36 -20.73
C HIS A 254 3.53 -32.96 -21.85
N ASP A 255 2.20 -32.89 -21.76
CA ASP A 255 1.29 -33.43 -22.77
C ASP A 255 1.22 -32.53 -24.02
N ALA A 256 1.40 -31.21 -23.87
CA ALA A 256 1.41 -30.25 -24.98
C ALA A 256 2.69 -30.29 -25.84
N LEU A 257 3.78 -30.89 -25.36
CA LEU A 257 5.04 -31.01 -26.08
C LEU A 257 5.23 -32.48 -26.51
N PRO A 258 5.43 -32.79 -27.81
CA PRO A 258 5.66 -34.17 -28.24
C PRO A 258 6.85 -34.76 -27.48
N THR A 259 6.73 -36.00 -26.97
CA THR A 259 7.67 -36.65 -26.04
C THR A 259 9.15 -36.58 -26.45
N GLY A 260 9.43 -36.56 -27.76
CA GLY A 260 10.80 -36.39 -28.29
C GLY A 260 11.40 -34.98 -28.11
N SER A 261 10.56 -33.94 -28.05
CA SER A 261 10.98 -32.55 -27.85
C SER A 261 11.30 -32.24 -26.38
N VAL A 262 10.60 -32.87 -25.43
CA VAL A 262 10.85 -32.77 -23.99
C VAL A 262 12.22 -33.37 -23.61
N ALA A 263 12.57 -34.52 -24.19
CA ALA A 263 13.88 -35.15 -23.97
C ALA A 263 15.03 -34.26 -24.46
N LYS A 264 14.89 -33.66 -25.64
CA LYS A 264 15.87 -32.74 -26.23
C LYS A 264 15.96 -31.41 -25.47
N LEU A 265 14.87 -30.95 -24.86
CA LEU A 265 14.86 -29.78 -23.98
C LEU A 265 15.59 -30.04 -22.66
N ARG A 266 15.41 -31.21 -22.05
CA ARG A 266 16.14 -31.59 -20.82
C ARG A 266 17.64 -31.74 -21.04
N GLU A 267 18.06 -32.21 -22.22
CA GLU A 267 19.48 -32.26 -22.61
C GLU A 267 20.09 -30.86 -22.79
N LEU A 268 19.32 -29.89 -23.28
CA LEU A 268 19.77 -28.50 -23.48
C LEU A 268 19.70 -27.64 -22.21
N GLN A 269 19.01 -28.11 -21.17
CA GLN A 269 18.92 -27.46 -19.86
C GLN A 269 19.99 -27.93 -18.85
N ARG A 270 20.75 -28.99 -19.19
CA ARG A 270 21.98 -29.39 -18.48
C ARG A 270 23.18 -28.64 -19.05
#